data_AF-A0A971YYB5-F1
#
_entry.id   AF-A0A971YYB5-F1
#
_cell.length_a   1.000
_cell.length_b   1.000
_cell.length_c   1.000
_cell.angle_alpha   90.00
_cell.angle_beta   90.00
_cell.angle_gamma   90.00
#
_symmetry.space_group_name_H-M   'P 1'
#
loop_
_entity.id
_entity.type
_entity.pdbx_description
1 polymer ?
#
loop_
_entity_poly.entity_id
_entity_poly.type
_entity_poly.pdbx_seq_one_letter_code
_entity_poly.pdbx_strand_id
1 'polypeptide(L)'
;MKRKLSPLLVVLLLLGGICHAAKEAPIRPPRLTNSPRLDVIVTNQRPLLSVFNAGGGSGPLTYIFQLDTTPEFNSPDLRTYSVPETPRVTSLRIPEGAELNDLTRYFWRVKAVDSQGNESAWGTEAGGIVARFWVDTTSDKQAAGLIRTPIAQIISSGGCGESNLLDQGDQADQTYWTGQPDLDEHLLELDLGEQRTIHRIWMLASPDELSGRPQDYLWECSNDRQNWHPIAGATVTNADAFRTIIDLAPPVTARFFRLRITRWHGESPRLSELTLYSQEPVPAPRAPNSPYVLLVGNRHDGTGSEEMAALIAELNLGLQTLIIPYYLVSPELIAGLSRPPRAIILSGLGRDYETLPMFEFNGLLEVIRRGDYPLLGICGGHQLLAMAEGYTFVRRMGQGFYLETLADILMQAAEPITIIKPDPLLVGLPNPFYAAQLHRWEIAVTPTDYELLARSSCVEVIKHRSKPVYGTQFHGEKNTAFNVGRLFTLNFLRNIAAGE
;
A
#
# COMPACT_ATOMS: atom_id res chain seq x y z
N MET A 1 38.53 -54.50 51.21
CA MET A 1 39.60 -53.56 51.64
C MET A 1 39.77 -52.49 50.59
N LYS A 2 39.41 -51.25 50.95
CA LYS A 2 39.83 -49.92 50.45
C LYS A 2 40.30 -49.73 48.99
N ARG A 3 39.52 -48.90 48.27
CA ARG A 3 39.93 -48.03 47.15
C ARG A 3 41.27 -47.33 47.40
N LYS A 4 42.07 -47.15 46.34
CA LYS A 4 42.80 -45.91 46.06
C LYS A 4 42.83 -45.66 44.55
N LEU A 5 42.04 -44.68 44.11
CA LEU A 5 42.23 -44.00 42.82
C LEU A 5 43.49 -43.12 42.90
N SER A 6 44.17 -42.95 41.78
CA SER A 6 45.33 -42.05 41.59
C SER A 6 44.92 -40.58 41.72
N PRO A 7 45.83 -39.67 42.13
CA PRO A 7 45.56 -38.24 42.10
C PRO A 7 45.76 -37.72 40.67
N LEU A 8 44.70 -37.12 40.12
CA LEU A 8 44.73 -36.33 38.90
C LEU A 8 45.44 -35.00 39.19
N LEU A 9 46.47 -34.69 38.40
CA LEU A 9 47.22 -33.45 38.43
C LEU A 9 46.29 -32.30 37.96
N VAL A 10 45.93 -31.38 38.87
CA VAL A 10 45.19 -30.17 38.51
C VAL A 10 46.20 -29.14 37.99
N VAL A 11 46.22 -28.93 36.68
CA VAL A 11 46.89 -27.79 36.06
C VAL A 11 45.90 -26.62 36.08
N LEU A 12 46.16 -25.64 36.94
CA LEU A 12 45.42 -24.39 37.00
C LEU A 12 45.89 -23.49 35.85
N LEU A 13 45.17 -23.50 34.72
CA LEU A 13 45.37 -22.52 33.64
C LEU A 13 44.66 -21.21 34.02
N LEU A 14 45.42 -20.27 34.57
CA LEU A 14 45.05 -18.86 34.69
C LEU A 14 45.01 -18.25 33.27
N LEU A 15 43.89 -18.40 32.58
CA LEU A 15 43.57 -17.59 31.42
C LEU A 15 43.06 -16.23 31.91
N GLY A 16 43.97 -15.27 32.01
CA GLY A 16 43.65 -13.85 32.05
C GLY A 16 42.95 -13.47 30.75
N GLY A 17 41.62 -13.63 30.70
CA GLY A 17 40.79 -13.08 29.65
C GLY A 17 40.83 -11.57 29.75
N ILE A 18 41.64 -10.92 28.92
CA ILE A 18 41.42 -9.52 28.57
C ILE A 18 40.06 -9.50 27.87
N CYS A 19 39.00 -9.18 28.60
CA CYS A 19 37.73 -8.75 28.03
C CYS A 19 38.03 -7.49 27.21
N HIS A 20 38.37 -7.66 25.94
CA HIS A 20 38.07 -6.62 24.96
C HIS A 20 36.55 -6.51 24.96
N ALA A 21 36.02 -5.51 25.67
CA ALA A 21 34.65 -5.09 25.46
C ALA A 21 34.50 -4.89 23.95
N ALA A 22 33.73 -5.75 23.30
CA ALA A 22 33.41 -5.57 21.90
C ALA A 22 32.76 -4.19 21.79
N LYS A 23 33.43 -3.26 21.11
CA LYS A 23 32.91 -1.91 20.93
C LYS A 23 31.54 -2.05 20.26
N GLU A 24 30.48 -1.62 20.93
CA GLU A 24 29.12 -1.72 20.39
C GLU A 24 29.07 -1.08 19.01
N ALA A 25 28.43 -1.77 18.06
CA ALA A 25 28.37 -1.30 16.69
C ALA A 25 27.63 0.04 16.65
N PRO A 26 28.10 1.04 15.86
CA PRO A 26 27.41 2.32 15.75
C PRO A 26 25.98 2.13 15.25
N ILE A 27 25.09 3.02 15.69
CA ILE A 27 23.68 3.01 15.26
C ILE A 27 23.62 3.30 13.76
N ARG A 28 22.98 2.41 13.01
CA ARG A 28 22.73 2.63 11.59
C ARG A 28 21.64 3.69 11.42
N PRO A 29 21.70 4.56 10.40
CA PRO A 29 20.59 5.47 10.11
C PRO A 29 19.31 4.67 9.84
N PRO A 30 18.14 5.11 10.36
CA PRO A 30 16.87 4.54 9.97
C PRO A 30 16.65 4.62 8.46
N ARG A 31 16.01 3.60 7.87
CA ARG A 31 15.60 3.63 6.46
C ARG A 31 14.16 4.10 6.37
N LEU A 32 13.89 5.21 5.69
CA LEU A 32 12.53 5.74 5.49
C LEU A 32 11.90 5.08 4.25
N THR A 33 11.90 3.74 4.25
CA THR A 33 11.34 2.92 3.19
C THR A 33 9.97 2.34 3.58
N ASN A 34 9.28 3.01 4.49
CA ASN A 34 7.90 2.75 4.91
C ASN A 34 7.10 4.06 4.75
N SER A 35 5.84 4.09 5.17
CA SER A 35 4.89 5.16 4.87
C SER A 35 4.95 6.34 5.85
N PRO A 36 4.70 7.59 5.42
CA PRO A 36 4.51 8.06 4.04
C PRO A 36 5.84 8.43 3.37
N ARG A 37 6.00 8.09 2.09
CA ARG A 37 7.20 8.36 1.28
C ARG A 37 6.82 8.53 -0.18
N LEU A 38 7.76 8.88 -1.05
CA LEU A 38 7.57 8.85 -2.52
C LEU A 38 6.39 9.68 -3.03
N ASP A 39 6.22 10.89 -2.48
CA ASP A 39 5.19 11.85 -2.91
C ASP A 39 3.75 11.33 -2.74
N VAL A 40 3.53 10.38 -1.82
CA VAL A 40 2.16 9.91 -1.53
C VAL A 40 1.28 11.04 -1.00
N ILE A 41 0.00 10.96 -1.35
CA ILE A 41 -1.04 11.79 -0.76
C ILE A 41 -1.50 11.13 0.53
N VAL A 42 -1.52 11.88 1.63
CA VAL A 42 -2.13 11.47 2.89
C VAL A 42 -3.47 12.18 3.05
N THR A 43 -4.49 11.43 3.46
CA THR A 43 -5.90 11.88 3.41
C THR A 43 -6.46 12.34 4.75
N ASN A 44 -5.58 12.55 5.73
CA ASN A 44 -5.94 13.08 7.04
C ASN A 44 -4.84 14.01 7.57
N GLN A 45 -5.22 14.95 8.44
CA GLN A 45 -4.29 15.94 9.00
C GLN A 45 -3.37 15.39 10.08
N ARG A 46 -3.55 14.13 10.49
CA ARG A 46 -2.74 13.48 11.53
C ARG A 46 -2.12 12.18 11.03
N PRO A 47 -1.32 12.24 9.94
CA PRO A 47 -0.78 11.03 9.34
C PRO A 47 0.10 10.25 10.33
N LEU A 48 0.19 8.94 10.10
CA LEU A 48 1.15 8.07 10.78
C LEU A 48 2.45 8.05 9.96
N LEU A 49 3.54 8.54 10.54
CA LEU A 49 4.89 8.39 10.01
C LEU A 49 5.51 7.11 10.57
N SER A 50 6.03 6.23 9.73
CA SER A 50 6.53 4.92 10.14
C SER A 50 7.90 4.62 9.57
N VAL A 51 8.76 3.94 10.34
CA VAL A 51 10.09 3.53 9.93
C VAL A 51 10.42 2.12 10.39
N PHE A 52 11.20 1.41 9.56
CA PHE A 52 11.83 0.18 10.01
C PHE A 52 12.93 0.52 11.02
N ASN A 53 12.96 -0.25 12.12
CA ASN A 53 13.89 0.01 13.19
C ASN A 53 15.34 -0.06 12.70
N ALA A 54 16.15 0.87 13.19
CA ALA A 54 17.60 0.87 13.02
C ALA A 54 18.23 -0.32 13.76
N GLY A 55 19.40 -0.75 13.27
CA GLY A 55 20.23 -1.74 13.95
C GLY A 55 21.49 -1.12 14.56
N GLY A 56 22.09 -1.78 15.55
CA GLY A 56 23.26 -1.30 16.27
C GLY A 56 22.88 -0.47 17.50
N GLY A 57 23.87 0.19 18.10
CA GLY A 57 23.69 0.94 19.34
C GLY A 57 23.61 0.06 20.59
N SER A 58 23.35 0.75 21.70
CA SER A 58 23.40 0.20 23.05
C SER A 58 22.05 0.33 23.74
N GLY A 59 21.43 -0.80 24.10
CA GLY A 59 20.12 -0.80 24.74
C GLY A 59 18.97 -0.34 23.82
N PRO A 60 17.78 -0.05 24.38
CA PRO A 60 16.62 0.37 23.60
C PRO A 60 16.86 1.69 22.87
N LEU A 61 16.43 1.76 21.61
CA LEU A 61 16.53 2.98 20.81
C LEU A 61 15.35 3.93 21.07
N THR A 62 15.61 5.21 20.94
CA THR A 62 14.61 6.29 20.86
C THR A 62 14.75 6.97 19.50
N TYR A 63 13.64 7.27 18.83
CA TYR A 63 13.62 7.90 17.53
C TYR A 63 13.22 9.37 17.64
N ILE A 64 14.02 10.24 17.02
CA ILE A 64 13.76 11.67 16.93
C ILE A 64 13.26 11.97 15.52
N PHE A 65 11.97 12.26 15.40
CA PHE A 65 11.32 12.65 14.15
C PHE A 65 11.36 14.17 14.00
N GLN A 66 11.66 14.64 12.80
CA GLN A 66 11.48 16.02 12.41
C GLN A 66 10.57 16.12 11.20
N LEU A 67 9.69 17.12 11.22
CA LEU A 67 8.74 17.43 10.16
C LEU A 67 8.82 18.93 9.88
N ASP A 68 8.89 19.32 8.62
CA ASP A 68 8.96 20.71 8.20
C ASP A 68 8.26 20.92 6.83
N THR A 69 8.00 22.17 6.45
CA THR A 69 7.49 22.58 5.14
C THR A 69 8.63 22.83 4.12
N THR A 70 9.88 22.86 4.58
CA THR A 70 11.09 22.97 3.74
C THR A 70 11.99 21.73 3.88
N PRO A 71 12.66 21.28 2.79
CA PRO A 71 13.56 20.14 2.85
C PRO A 71 14.85 20.40 3.65
N GLU A 72 15.15 21.66 3.97
CA GLU A 72 16.31 22.07 4.77
C GLU A 72 16.09 21.92 6.28
N PHE A 73 14.84 21.71 6.74
CA PHE A 73 14.47 21.59 8.15
C PHE A 73 14.89 22.81 9.00
N ASN A 74 14.60 24.01 8.49
CA ASN A 74 14.99 25.28 9.11
C ASN A 74 13.87 26.33 9.08
N SER A 75 12.64 25.94 8.75
CA SER A 75 11.53 26.87 8.72
C SER A 75 10.97 27.13 10.13
N PRO A 76 10.17 28.20 10.32
CA PRO A 76 9.44 28.42 11.58
C PRO A 76 8.45 27.29 11.92
N ASP A 77 8.07 26.46 10.95
CA ASP A 77 7.12 25.36 11.10
C ASP A 77 7.79 24.04 11.53
N LEU A 78 9.11 24.02 11.75
CA LEU A 78 9.85 22.82 12.15
C LEU A 78 9.28 22.23 13.45
N ARG A 79 8.82 20.97 13.37
CA ARG A 79 8.32 20.19 14.51
C ARG A 79 9.29 19.06 14.81
N THR A 80 9.55 18.81 16.09
CA THR A 80 10.38 17.70 16.56
C THR A 80 9.62 16.85 17.57
N TYR A 81 9.67 15.53 17.40
CA TYR A 81 9.03 14.56 18.26
C TYR A 81 10.01 13.46 18.66
N SER A 82 9.84 12.92 19.87
CA SER A 82 10.63 11.80 20.37
C SER A 82 9.70 10.64 20.72
N VAL A 83 9.98 9.45 20.18
CA VAL A 83 9.20 8.24 20.42
C VAL A 83 10.11 7.07 20.75
N PRO A 84 9.75 6.21 21.73
CA PRO A 84 10.52 5.00 22.00
C PRO A 84 10.37 4.00 20.85
N GLU A 85 11.37 3.15 20.66
CA GLU A 85 11.28 2.03 19.73
C GLU A 85 10.09 1.11 20.07
N THR A 86 9.38 0.66 19.05
CA THR A 86 8.34 -0.38 19.16
C THR A 86 8.72 -1.62 18.37
N PRO A 87 8.12 -2.80 18.67
CA PRO A 87 8.46 -4.03 17.95
C PRO A 87 8.24 -3.92 16.43
N ARG A 88 9.21 -4.42 15.65
CA ARG A 88 9.27 -4.45 14.17
C ARG A 88 9.39 -3.09 13.49
N VAL A 89 8.48 -2.17 13.79
CA VAL A 89 8.34 -0.89 13.09
C VAL A 89 7.95 0.19 14.09
N THR A 90 8.77 1.22 14.21
CA THR A 90 8.50 2.41 15.03
C THR A 90 7.66 3.41 14.25
N SER A 91 6.72 4.08 14.92
CA SER A 91 5.84 5.04 14.26
C SER A 91 5.47 6.22 15.16
N LEU A 92 5.24 7.36 14.52
CA LEU A 92 4.73 8.58 15.11
C LEU A 92 3.40 8.91 14.41
N ARG A 93 2.29 8.82 15.14
CA ARG A 93 1.05 9.47 14.70
C ARG A 93 1.13 10.92 15.15
N ILE A 94 0.89 11.86 14.22
CA ILE A 94 0.83 13.27 14.58
C ILE A 94 -0.16 13.46 15.76
N PRO A 95 0.27 14.06 16.89
CA PRO A 95 -0.56 14.20 18.07
C PRO A 95 -1.83 15.02 17.82
N GLU A 96 -2.82 14.83 18.69
CA GLU A 96 -4.02 15.66 18.71
C GLU A 96 -3.65 17.10 19.10
N GLY A 97 -4.25 18.08 18.43
CA GLY A 97 -3.88 19.50 18.59
C GLY A 97 -2.61 19.91 17.84
N ALA A 98 -1.98 18.97 17.11
CA ALA A 98 -0.82 19.22 16.27
C ALA A 98 -1.11 18.91 14.78
N GLU A 99 -2.36 19.06 14.37
CA GLU A 99 -2.83 18.80 13.01
C GLU A 99 -1.94 19.51 11.96
N LEU A 100 -1.76 18.85 10.82
CA LEU A 100 -1.06 19.40 9.67
C LEU A 100 -2.05 20.22 8.81
N ASN A 101 -1.54 21.31 8.25
CA ASN A 101 -2.29 22.11 7.29
C ASN A 101 -2.65 21.28 6.06
N ASP A 102 -3.89 21.44 5.58
CA ASP A 102 -4.35 20.80 4.35
C ASP A 102 -3.69 21.45 3.12
N LEU A 103 -3.71 20.75 1.99
CA LEU A 103 -3.12 21.19 0.72
C LEU A 103 -1.67 21.68 0.87
N THR A 104 -0.89 20.99 1.70
CA THR A 104 0.47 21.37 2.07
C THR A 104 1.42 20.20 1.91
N ARG A 105 2.59 20.46 1.33
CA ARG A 105 3.70 19.51 1.29
C ARG A 105 4.47 19.54 2.60
N TYR A 106 4.79 18.36 3.12
CA TYR A 106 5.70 18.23 4.26
C TYR A 106 6.88 17.33 3.92
N PHE A 107 8.02 17.68 4.49
CA PHE A 107 9.26 16.92 4.49
C PHE A 107 9.51 16.38 5.88
N TRP A 108 10.00 15.16 5.98
CA TRP A 108 10.31 14.54 7.26
C TRP A 108 11.60 13.74 7.24
N ARG A 109 12.23 13.65 8.40
CA ARG A 109 13.44 12.86 8.65
C ARG A 109 13.40 12.27 10.05
N VAL A 110 14.16 11.21 10.28
CA VAL A 110 14.27 10.59 11.60
C VAL A 110 15.69 10.12 11.87
N LYS A 111 16.14 10.22 13.11
CA LYS A 111 17.39 9.61 13.59
C LYS A 111 17.11 8.76 14.83
N ALA A 112 17.94 7.77 15.09
CA ALA A 112 17.88 6.94 16.28
C ALA A 112 18.92 7.39 17.32
N VAL A 113 18.57 7.27 18.59
CA VAL A 113 19.39 7.60 19.76
C VAL A 113 19.39 6.40 20.69
N ASP A 114 20.57 5.92 21.09
CA ASP A 114 20.68 4.78 22.00
C ASP A 114 20.63 5.20 23.48
N SER A 115 20.66 4.22 24.39
CA SER A 115 20.61 4.49 25.83
C SER A 115 21.82 5.23 26.40
N GLN A 116 22.92 5.33 25.64
CA GLN A 116 24.12 6.09 26.01
C GLN A 116 24.10 7.51 25.43
N GLY A 117 23.07 7.87 24.66
CA GLY A 117 22.95 9.17 24.00
C GLY A 117 23.72 9.27 22.68
N ASN A 118 24.23 8.16 22.15
CA ASN A 118 24.82 8.14 20.81
C ASN A 118 23.71 8.32 19.77
N GLU A 119 23.99 9.07 18.70
CA GLU A 119 23.01 9.33 17.64
C GLU A 119 23.43 8.70 16.31
N SER A 120 22.47 8.23 15.54
CA SER A 120 22.67 7.90 14.12
C SER A 120 22.71 9.18 13.27
N ALA A 121 23.19 9.07 12.03
CA ALA A 121 22.84 10.07 11.03
C ALA A 121 21.33 10.08 10.76
N TRP A 122 20.82 11.15 10.15
CA TRP A 122 19.45 11.23 9.69
C TRP A 122 19.19 10.16 8.62
N GLY A 123 18.05 9.48 8.76
CA GLY A 123 17.56 8.56 7.75
C GLY A 123 17.03 9.31 6.52
N THR A 124 17.11 8.64 5.38
CA THR A 124 16.59 9.11 4.09
C THR A 124 15.66 8.06 3.50
N GLU A 125 14.87 8.46 2.49
CA GLU A 125 14.35 7.48 1.54
C GLU A 125 15.52 6.82 0.78
N ALA A 126 15.20 5.78 0.03
CA ALA A 126 16.18 5.17 -0.84
C ALA A 126 16.64 6.16 -1.94
N GLY A 127 17.93 6.12 -2.28
CA GLY A 127 18.60 7.14 -3.11
C GLY A 127 19.04 8.42 -2.37
N GLY A 128 18.91 8.49 -1.05
CA GLY A 128 19.38 9.65 -0.26
C GLY A 128 18.41 10.84 -0.24
N ILE A 129 17.19 10.65 -0.74
CA ILE A 129 16.17 11.70 -0.86
C ILE A 129 15.51 11.94 0.50
N VAL A 130 15.22 13.21 0.81
CA VAL A 130 14.44 13.59 1.99
C VAL A 130 13.01 13.11 1.82
N ALA A 131 12.49 12.39 2.81
CA ALA A 131 11.14 11.85 2.72
C ALA A 131 10.08 12.94 2.71
N ARG A 132 9.05 12.77 1.89
CA ARG A 132 8.00 13.79 1.73
C ARG A 132 6.67 13.22 1.31
N PHE A 133 5.62 13.97 1.62
CA PHE A 133 4.24 13.64 1.29
C PHE A 133 3.40 14.91 1.15
N TRP A 134 2.23 14.77 0.56
CA TRP A 134 1.25 15.85 0.41
C TRP A 134 0.04 15.58 1.28
N VAL A 135 -0.40 16.55 2.08
CA VAL A 135 -1.67 16.48 2.81
C VAL A 135 -2.78 16.96 1.89
N ASP A 136 -3.75 16.10 1.60
CA ASP A 136 -5.00 16.46 0.92
C ASP A 136 -6.16 15.67 1.52
N THR A 137 -6.93 16.30 2.39
CA THR A 137 -8.01 15.66 3.14
C THR A 137 -9.30 15.46 2.34
N THR A 138 -9.31 15.86 1.07
CA THR A 138 -10.52 15.85 0.23
C THR A 138 -10.38 15.02 -1.03
N SER A 139 -9.15 14.79 -1.49
CA SER A 139 -8.83 14.05 -2.72
C SER A 139 -9.42 12.64 -2.79
N ASP A 140 -9.69 11.99 -1.66
CA ASP A 140 -10.25 10.64 -1.61
C ASP A 140 -11.78 10.61 -1.44
N LYS A 141 -12.43 11.76 -1.21
CA LYS A 141 -13.84 11.86 -0.81
C LYS A 141 -14.84 11.76 -1.96
N GLN A 142 -14.35 11.69 -3.19
CA GLN A 142 -15.17 11.55 -4.38
C GLN A 142 -14.49 10.60 -5.36
N ALA A 143 -15.31 9.75 -6.00
CA ALA A 143 -14.84 8.95 -7.13
C ALA A 143 -14.19 9.88 -8.18
N ALA A 144 -13.00 9.52 -8.64
CA ALA A 144 -12.31 10.32 -9.65
C ALA A 144 -13.08 10.37 -10.99
N GLY A 145 -13.96 9.38 -11.24
CA GLY A 145 -14.65 9.22 -12.51
C GLY A 145 -13.69 8.95 -13.67
N LEU A 146 -12.46 8.55 -13.36
CA LEU A 146 -11.38 8.31 -14.30
C LEU A 146 -11.22 6.81 -14.54
N ILE A 147 -11.06 6.44 -15.80
CA ILE A 147 -10.72 5.08 -16.21
C ILE A 147 -9.40 5.11 -16.98
N ARG A 148 -8.59 4.05 -16.85
CA ARG A 148 -7.37 3.92 -17.64
C ARG A 148 -7.73 3.84 -19.12
N THR A 149 -7.08 4.66 -19.93
CA THR A 149 -7.21 4.65 -21.38
C THR A 149 -6.30 3.58 -21.98
N PRO A 150 -6.84 2.65 -22.79
CA PRO A 150 -6.01 1.66 -23.48
C PRO A 150 -4.99 2.33 -24.41
N ILE A 151 -3.74 1.85 -24.35
CA ILE A 151 -2.66 2.27 -25.24
C ILE A 151 -2.42 1.12 -26.23
N ALA A 152 -2.62 1.38 -27.52
CA ALA A 152 -2.50 0.37 -28.57
C ALA A 152 -1.05 0.04 -28.89
N GLN A 153 -0.16 1.04 -28.84
CA GLN A 153 1.27 0.86 -29.10
C GLN A 153 2.10 1.91 -28.36
N ILE A 154 3.29 1.50 -27.90
CA ILE A 154 4.34 2.39 -27.41
C ILE A 154 5.55 2.31 -28.33
N ILE A 155 6.14 3.46 -28.66
CA ILE A 155 7.37 3.58 -29.44
C ILE A 155 8.33 4.46 -28.67
N SER A 156 9.52 3.94 -28.35
CA SER A 156 10.59 4.69 -27.71
C SER A 156 11.61 5.20 -28.73
N SER A 157 12.33 6.29 -28.42
CA SER A 157 13.50 6.72 -29.20
C SER A 157 14.72 5.79 -29.06
N GLY A 158 14.60 4.73 -28.26
CA GLY A 158 15.65 3.78 -27.93
C GLY A 158 15.53 3.30 -26.48
N GLY A 159 16.29 2.26 -26.15
CA GLY A 159 16.30 1.66 -24.81
C GLY A 159 15.78 0.23 -24.83
N CYS A 160 15.28 -0.22 -23.68
CA CYS A 160 14.67 -1.54 -23.55
C CYS A 160 13.59 -1.54 -22.48
N GLY A 161 12.62 -2.46 -22.59
CA GLY A 161 11.59 -2.68 -21.58
C GLY A 161 10.32 -1.85 -21.80
N GLU A 162 9.98 -1.49 -23.04
CA GLU A 162 8.76 -0.75 -23.38
C GLU A 162 7.49 -1.47 -22.92
N SER A 163 7.49 -2.81 -22.96
CA SER A 163 6.39 -3.63 -22.43
C SER A 163 6.16 -3.42 -20.94
N ASN A 164 7.20 -2.99 -20.21
CA ASN A 164 7.13 -2.79 -18.76
C ASN A 164 6.36 -1.51 -18.39
N LEU A 165 6.21 -0.57 -19.33
CA LEU A 165 5.48 0.70 -19.09
C LEU A 165 3.97 0.50 -18.88
N LEU A 166 3.45 -0.63 -19.36
CA LEU A 166 2.04 -1.02 -19.30
C LEU A 166 1.85 -2.35 -18.55
N ASP A 167 2.84 -2.75 -17.73
CA ASP A 167 2.89 -4.04 -17.03
C ASP A 167 1.95 -4.08 -15.82
N GLN A 168 0.70 -3.66 -16.06
CA GLN A 168 -0.35 -3.33 -15.11
C GLN A 168 -0.39 -4.24 -13.88
N GLY A 169 0.43 -3.93 -12.89
CA GLY A 169 0.43 -4.61 -11.61
C GLY A 169 0.71 -6.12 -11.63
N ASP A 170 1.47 -6.64 -12.60
CA ASP A 170 2.10 -7.94 -12.42
C ASP A 170 3.16 -7.85 -11.30
N GLN A 171 3.33 -8.95 -10.56
CA GLN A 171 3.91 -8.98 -9.20
C GLN A 171 5.36 -8.51 -9.05
N ALA A 172 5.99 -8.00 -10.10
CA ALA A 172 7.30 -7.38 -10.05
C ALA A 172 7.13 -5.86 -10.09
N ASP A 173 7.00 -5.22 -8.91
CA ASP A 173 7.17 -3.76 -8.71
C ASP A 173 8.63 -3.30 -9.04
N GLN A 174 9.32 -3.98 -9.97
CA GLN A 174 10.74 -3.88 -10.31
C GLN A 174 11.01 -3.92 -11.82
N THR A 175 9.99 -4.08 -12.67
CA THR A 175 10.15 -3.95 -14.13
C THR A 175 10.10 -2.47 -14.51
N TYR A 176 10.93 -2.06 -15.46
CA TYR A 176 10.96 -0.68 -15.94
C TYR A 176 11.45 -0.62 -17.39
N TRP A 177 11.01 0.40 -18.10
CA TRP A 177 11.69 0.86 -19.30
C TRP A 177 12.95 1.62 -18.88
N THR A 178 14.05 1.39 -19.58
CA THR A 178 15.29 2.18 -19.44
C THR A 178 15.62 2.82 -20.78
N GLY A 179 15.79 4.13 -20.78
CA GLY A 179 16.26 4.87 -21.96
C GLY A 179 17.66 4.43 -22.39
N GLN A 180 17.94 4.54 -23.69
CA GLN A 180 19.28 4.34 -24.23
C GLN A 180 20.28 5.38 -23.68
N PRO A 181 21.45 4.98 -23.16
CA PRO A 181 22.49 5.92 -22.78
C PRO A 181 22.93 6.85 -23.94
N ASP A 182 23.52 7.99 -23.60
CA ASP A 182 24.16 8.92 -24.54
C ASP A 182 23.24 9.61 -25.56
N LEU A 183 21.93 9.65 -25.31
CA LEU A 183 21.01 10.52 -26.06
C LEU A 183 20.87 11.89 -25.39
N ASP A 184 20.60 12.93 -26.18
CA ASP A 184 20.28 14.28 -25.67
C ASP A 184 18.83 14.38 -25.16
N GLU A 185 17.93 13.54 -25.70
CA GLU A 185 16.53 13.45 -25.28
C GLU A 185 15.99 12.03 -25.47
N HIS A 186 14.96 11.69 -24.68
CA HIS A 186 14.18 10.47 -24.84
C HIS A 186 12.74 10.77 -25.19
N LEU A 187 12.21 10.07 -26.19
CA LEU A 187 10.82 10.14 -26.61
C LEU A 187 10.12 8.83 -26.27
N LEU A 188 8.96 8.93 -25.64
CA LEU A 188 8.00 7.83 -25.48
C LEU A 188 6.68 8.24 -26.14
N GLU A 189 6.43 7.70 -27.32
CA GLU A 189 5.22 7.94 -28.10
C GLU A 189 4.18 6.85 -27.80
N LEU A 190 2.97 7.28 -27.49
CA LEU A 190 1.80 6.45 -27.20
C LEU A 190 0.80 6.63 -28.34
N ASP A 191 0.49 5.55 -29.07
CA ASP A 191 -0.64 5.50 -30.00
C ASP A 191 -1.84 4.90 -29.29
N LEU A 192 -2.94 5.65 -29.21
CA LEU A 192 -4.21 5.18 -28.63
C LEU A 192 -5.06 4.38 -29.63
N GLY A 193 -4.61 4.26 -30.88
CA GLY A 193 -5.33 3.62 -31.99
C GLY A 193 -6.43 4.50 -32.60
N GLU A 194 -7.06 5.34 -31.79
CA GLU A 194 -8.08 6.31 -32.17
C GLU A 194 -7.99 7.59 -31.34
N GLN A 195 -8.74 8.63 -31.72
CA GLN A 195 -8.80 9.85 -30.91
C GLN A 195 -9.56 9.61 -29.61
N ARG A 196 -8.96 9.99 -28.49
CA ARG A 196 -9.57 9.91 -27.16
C ARG A 196 -9.31 11.18 -26.37
N THR A 197 -10.21 11.49 -25.45
CA THR A 197 -10.09 12.67 -24.56
C THR A 197 -9.44 12.26 -23.24
N ILE A 198 -8.21 12.72 -23.03
CA ILE A 198 -7.42 12.44 -21.84
C ILE A 198 -7.58 13.58 -20.84
N HIS A 199 -7.83 13.19 -19.59
CA HIS A 199 -8.10 14.09 -18.46
C HIS A 199 -6.95 14.08 -17.45
N ARG A 200 -6.20 12.98 -17.35
CA ARG A 200 -5.09 12.84 -16.41
C ARG A 200 -3.99 11.95 -16.96
N ILE A 201 -2.77 12.29 -16.59
CA ILE A 201 -1.57 11.48 -16.80
C ILE A 201 -1.07 11.03 -15.44
N TRP A 202 -0.71 9.75 -15.33
CA TRP A 202 -0.02 9.20 -14.19
C TRP A 202 1.25 8.48 -14.64
N MET A 203 2.35 8.77 -13.95
CA MET A 203 3.66 8.22 -14.28
C MET A 203 4.37 7.83 -12.99
N LEU A 204 5.00 6.65 -13.01
CA LEU A 204 5.94 6.21 -11.98
C LEU A 204 7.34 6.07 -12.58
N ALA A 205 8.30 6.70 -11.93
CA ALA A 205 9.71 6.44 -12.17
C ALA A 205 10.12 5.09 -11.55
N SER A 206 11.38 4.67 -11.74
CA SER A 206 11.92 3.52 -10.99
C SER A 206 11.91 3.82 -9.47
N PRO A 207 11.42 2.89 -8.63
CA PRO A 207 11.41 3.09 -7.19
C PRO A 207 12.83 3.06 -6.62
N ASP A 208 12.95 3.60 -5.41
CA ASP A 208 14.10 3.42 -4.51
C ASP A 208 15.48 4.01 -4.90
N GLU A 209 15.63 4.66 -6.04
CA GLU A 209 16.81 5.50 -6.30
C GLU A 209 16.41 6.84 -6.94
N LEU A 210 17.28 7.85 -6.77
CA LEU A 210 17.15 9.11 -7.50
C LEU A 210 17.55 8.91 -8.96
N SER A 211 18.58 8.09 -9.20
CA SER A 211 19.03 7.70 -10.55
C SER A 211 17.88 7.11 -11.37
N GLY A 212 17.72 7.60 -12.59
CA GLY A 212 16.66 7.25 -13.52
C GLY A 212 15.40 8.11 -13.44
N ARG A 213 15.21 8.93 -12.39
CA ARG A 213 14.01 9.79 -12.34
C ARG A 213 14.10 10.91 -13.39
N PRO A 214 13.02 11.16 -14.16
CA PRO A 214 12.95 12.33 -15.04
C PRO A 214 13.08 13.64 -14.26
N GLN A 215 13.93 14.56 -14.75
CA GLN A 215 14.15 15.88 -14.16
C GLN A 215 13.39 16.96 -14.93
N ASP A 216 13.63 17.02 -16.25
CA ASP A 216 12.96 17.95 -17.15
C ASP A 216 12.27 17.17 -18.25
N TYR A 217 10.99 17.43 -18.46
CA TYR A 217 10.20 16.77 -19.49
C TYR A 217 8.95 17.59 -19.83
N LEU A 218 8.39 17.32 -21.00
CA LEU A 218 7.06 17.80 -21.35
C LEU A 218 6.23 16.73 -22.04
N TRP A 219 4.92 16.92 -21.97
CA TRP A 219 3.97 16.15 -22.76
C TRP A 219 3.53 16.90 -24.00
N GLU A 220 3.41 16.17 -25.10
CA GLU A 220 2.93 16.65 -26.39
C GLU A 220 1.79 15.76 -26.89
N CYS A 221 0.93 16.30 -27.74
CA CYS A 221 -0.11 15.54 -28.44
C CYS A 221 -0.05 15.75 -29.96
N SER A 222 -0.56 14.77 -30.70
CA SER A 222 -0.70 14.83 -32.16
C SER A 222 -1.90 14.01 -32.64
N ASN A 223 -2.43 14.37 -33.80
CA ASN A 223 -3.47 13.60 -34.50
C ASN A 223 -2.92 12.79 -35.68
N ASP A 224 -1.74 13.11 -36.19
CA ASP A 224 -1.14 12.54 -37.40
C ASP A 224 0.26 11.96 -37.18
N ARG A 225 0.79 12.05 -35.95
CA ARG A 225 2.14 11.65 -35.54
C ARG A 225 3.28 12.46 -36.19
N GLN A 226 2.95 13.51 -36.96
CA GLN A 226 3.92 14.37 -37.64
C GLN A 226 3.97 15.75 -37.00
N ASN A 227 2.79 16.34 -36.74
CA ASN A 227 2.63 17.65 -36.14
C ASN A 227 2.37 17.49 -34.64
N TRP A 228 3.35 17.87 -33.83
CA TRP A 228 3.30 17.73 -32.38
C TRP A 228 3.10 19.08 -31.71
N HIS A 229 2.22 19.11 -30.71
CA HIS A 229 1.91 20.32 -29.93
C HIS A 229 2.13 20.06 -28.45
N PRO A 230 2.86 20.93 -27.72
CA PRO A 230 2.95 20.86 -26.27
C PRO A 230 1.57 20.93 -25.61
N ILE A 231 1.34 20.10 -24.61
CA ILE A 231 0.14 20.11 -23.77
C ILE A 231 0.32 21.18 -22.69
N ALA A 232 -0.63 22.12 -22.61
CA ALA A 232 -0.61 23.19 -21.63
C ALA A 232 -0.60 22.63 -20.20
N GLY A 233 0.27 23.16 -19.33
CA GLY A 233 0.38 22.72 -17.94
C GLY A 233 1.09 21.36 -17.72
N ALA A 234 1.57 20.71 -18.79
CA ALA A 234 2.21 19.40 -18.71
C ALA A 234 3.73 19.45 -19.00
N THR A 235 4.36 20.58 -18.71
CA THR A 235 5.82 20.76 -18.69
C THR A 235 6.30 20.75 -17.25
N VAL A 236 7.29 19.91 -16.97
CA VAL A 236 7.90 19.73 -15.64
C VAL A 236 9.39 20.03 -15.74
N THR A 237 9.91 20.74 -14.74
CA THR A 237 11.33 21.11 -14.66
C THR A 237 11.86 20.87 -13.25
N ASN A 238 13.13 20.51 -13.16
CA ASN A 238 13.85 20.25 -11.92
C ASN A 238 13.13 19.27 -10.97
N ALA A 239 12.48 18.26 -11.51
CA ALA A 239 11.79 17.25 -10.72
C ALA A 239 12.75 16.16 -10.21
N ASP A 240 12.37 15.53 -9.11
CA ASP A 240 12.97 14.34 -8.52
C ASP A 240 11.88 13.36 -8.05
N ALA A 241 10.65 13.56 -8.50
CA ALA A 241 9.49 12.83 -8.05
C ALA A 241 9.52 11.38 -8.53
N PHE A 242 9.17 10.45 -7.62
CA PHE A 242 8.88 9.08 -8.01
C PHE A 242 7.53 8.99 -8.73
N ARG A 243 6.55 9.73 -8.21
CA ARG A 243 5.17 9.73 -8.67
C ARG A 243 4.83 11.09 -9.26
N THR A 244 4.31 11.08 -10.48
CA THR A 244 3.78 12.28 -11.12
C THR A 244 2.31 12.05 -11.47
N ILE A 245 1.45 12.99 -11.05
CA ILE A 245 0.05 13.10 -11.49
C ILE A 245 -0.09 14.46 -12.17
N ILE A 246 -0.55 14.48 -13.42
CA ILE A 246 -0.83 15.72 -14.16
C ILE A 246 -2.30 15.70 -14.56
N ASP A 247 -3.07 16.62 -13.99
CA ASP A 247 -4.44 16.88 -14.41
C ASP A 247 -4.44 17.81 -15.63
N LEU A 248 -5.08 17.38 -16.72
CA LEU A 248 -5.18 18.14 -17.96
C LEU A 248 -6.41 19.03 -17.90
N ALA A 249 -6.18 20.33 -17.74
CA ALA A 249 -7.22 21.35 -17.68
C ALA A 249 -6.93 22.46 -18.72
N PRO A 250 -7.62 22.48 -19.88
CA PRO A 250 -8.70 21.57 -20.28
C PRO A 250 -8.21 20.16 -20.66
N PRO A 251 -9.10 19.14 -20.69
CA PRO A 251 -8.79 17.83 -21.23
C PRO A 251 -8.32 17.89 -22.69
N VAL A 252 -7.46 16.95 -23.09
CA VAL A 252 -6.83 16.94 -24.42
C VAL A 252 -7.39 15.79 -25.25
N THR A 253 -7.93 16.12 -26.43
CA THR A 253 -8.38 15.12 -27.41
C THR A 253 -7.33 14.94 -28.51
N ALA A 254 -6.73 13.75 -28.56
CA ALA A 254 -5.76 13.39 -29.58
C ALA A 254 -5.69 11.87 -29.76
N ARG A 255 -5.05 11.40 -30.83
CA ARG A 255 -4.72 9.97 -31.01
C ARG A 255 -3.35 9.62 -30.44
N PHE A 256 -2.38 10.53 -30.61
CA PHE A 256 -1.01 10.30 -30.18
C PHE A 256 -0.65 11.22 -29.02
N PHE A 257 0.01 10.67 -28.03
CA PHE A 257 0.60 11.40 -26.91
C PHE A 257 2.09 11.07 -26.85
N ARG A 258 2.93 12.04 -26.47
CA ARG A 258 4.37 11.83 -26.34
C ARG A 258 4.90 12.45 -25.08
N LEU A 259 5.63 11.67 -24.30
CA LEU A 259 6.50 12.17 -23.25
C LEU A 259 7.88 12.42 -23.85
N ARG A 260 8.35 13.66 -23.79
CA ARG A 260 9.69 14.07 -24.18
C ARG A 260 10.50 14.40 -22.94
N ILE A 261 11.47 13.56 -22.60
CA ILE A 261 12.37 13.74 -21.45
C ILE A 261 13.68 14.34 -21.94
N THR A 262 14.03 15.52 -21.43
CA THR A 262 15.22 16.27 -21.84
C THR A 262 16.30 16.32 -20.75
N ARG A 263 15.95 15.98 -19.50
CA ARG A 263 16.92 15.76 -18.42
C ARG A 263 16.44 14.67 -17.47
N TRP A 264 17.38 13.96 -16.87
CA TRP A 264 17.13 12.92 -15.86
C TRP A 264 18.29 12.89 -14.86
N HIS A 265 18.03 12.26 -13.72
CA HIS A 265 19.05 11.95 -12.73
C HIS A 265 19.80 10.67 -13.13
N GLY A 266 21.12 10.62 -12.95
CA GLY A 266 21.92 9.43 -13.28
C GLY A 266 22.17 9.23 -14.78
N GLU A 267 22.39 7.98 -15.20
CA GLU A 267 22.87 7.66 -16.56
C GLU A 267 21.76 7.66 -17.62
N SER A 268 20.56 7.18 -17.31
CA SER A 268 19.45 7.07 -18.27
C SER A 268 18.10 7.12 -17.54
N PRO A 269 17.03 7.68 -18.14
CA PRO A 269 15.73 7.75 -17.50
C PRO A 269 15.11 6.35 -17.39
N ARG A 270 14.35 6.12 -16.32
CA ARG A 270 13.66 4.88 -16.03
C ARG A 270 12.24 5.11 -15.56
N LEU A 271 11.29 4.45 -16.19
CA LEU A 271 9.87 4.51 -15.85
C LEU A 271 9.34 3.10 -15.63
N SER A 272 8.61 2.92 -14.52
CA SER A 272 7.98 1.65 -14.15
C SER A 272 6.52 1.58 -14.59
N GLU A 273 5.86 2.72 -14.81
CA GLU A 273 4.47 2.75 -15.27
C GLU A 273 4.17 4.08 -15.97
N LEU A 274 3.34 4.01 -17.01
CA LEU A 274 2.86 5.16 -17.75
C LEU A 274 1.39 4.96 -18.14
N THR A 275 0.49 5.68 -17.49
CA THR A 275 -0.96 5.53 -17.69
C THR A 275 -1.62 6.87 -18.05
N LEU A 276 -2.49 6.84 -19.06
CA LEU A 276 -3.39 7.95 -19.40
C LEU A 276 -4.80 7.61 -18.91
N TYR A 277 -5.57 8.62 -18.49
CA TYR A 277 -6.92 8.44 -17.98
C TYR A 277 -7.93 9.29 -18.76
N SER A 278 -9.08 8.68 -19.05
CA SER A 278 -10.25 9.33 -19.65
C SER A 278 -11.47 9.23 -18.71
N GLN A 279 -12.56 9.92 -19.06
CA GLN A 279 -13.85 9.85 -18.36
C GLN A 279 -14.90 9.16 -19.24
N GLU A 280 -14.48 8.16 -20.02
CA GLU A 280 -15.40 7.46 -20.91
C GLU A 280 -16.46 6.69 -20.11
N PRO A 281 -17.72 6.64 -20.58
CA PRO A 281 -18.75 5.86 -19.91
C PRO A 281 -18.40 4.37 -19.91
N VAL A 282 -18.36 3.75 -18.74
CA VAL A 282 -18.26 2.28 -18.62
C VAL A 282 -19.67 1.71 -18.48
N PRO A 283 -20.09 0.78 -19.35
CA PRO A 283 -21.38 0.11 -19.21
C PRO A 283 -21.50 -0.54 -17.82
N ALA A 284 -22.62 -0.30 -17.14
CA ALA A 284 -22.87 -0.91 -15.85
C ALA A 284 -22.89 -2.45 -15.98
N PRO A 285 -22.26 -3.18 -15.04
CA PRO A 285 -22.25 -4.63 -15.05
C PRO A 285 -23.69 -5.16 -14.86
N ARG A 286 -24.00 -6.27 -15.51
CA ARG A 286 -25.34 -6.86 -15.43
C ARG A 286 -25.49 -7.66 -14.13
N ALA A 287 -26.29 -7.14 -13.21
CA ALA A 287 -26.60 -7.84 -11.97
C ALA A 287 -27.35 -9.18 -12.22
N PRO A 288 -27.03 -10.24 -11.45
CA PRO A 288 -27.79 -11.49 -11.48
C PRO A 288 -29.28 -11.31 -11.18
N ASN A 289 -30.11 -12.20 -11.75
CA ASN A 289 -31.54 -12.24 -11.48
C ASN A 289 -31.91 -12.90 -10.13
N SER A 290 -30.94 -13.55 -9.48
CA SER A 290 -31.09 -14.16 -8.15
C SER A 290 -30.37 -13.30 -7.10
N PRO A 291 -30.63 -13.49 -5.79
CA PRO A 291 -29.79 -12.92 -4.74
C PRO A 291 -28.32 -13.16 -5.03
N TYR A 292 -27.48 -12.14 -4.85
CA TYR A 292 -26.07 -12.25 -5.21
C TYR A 292 -25.18 -11.42 -4.27
N VAL A 293 -23.90 -11.78 -4.26
CA VAL A 293 -22.83 -11.04 -3.59
C VAL A 293 -22.00 -10.33 -4.66
N LEU A 294 -21.72 -9.05 -4.43
CA LEU A 294 -20.77 -8.28 -5.24
C LEU A 294 -19.36 -8.54 -4.71
N LEU A 295 -18.52 -9.17 -5.52
CA LEU A 295 -17.12 -9.42 -5.21
C LEU A 295 -16.28 -8.36 -5.92
N VAL A 296 -15.48 -7.63 -5.14
CA VAL A 296 -14.59 -6.59 -5.65
C VAL A 296 -13.18 -7.15 -5.70
N GLY A 297 -12.70 -7.39 -6.92
CA GLY A 297 -11.33 -7.81 -7.18
C GLY A 297 -10.39 -6.62 -7.14
N ASN A 298 -9.36 -6.71 -6.29
CA ASN A 298 -8.33 -5.69 -6.12
C ASN A 298 -7.16 -5.82 -7.11
N ARG A 299 -7.36 -6.54 -8.22
CA ARG A 299 -6.49 -6.52 -9.40
C ARG A 299 -7.16 -5.75 -10.54
N HIS A 300 -6.37 -5.22 -11.46
CA HIS A 300 -6.90 -4.36 -12.53
C HIS A 300 -7.78 -5.14 -13.53
N ASP A 301 -7.55 -6.44 -13.70
CA ASP A 301 -8.43 -7.33 -14.46
C ASP A 301 -9.68 -7.79 -13.67
N GLY A 302 -9.82 -7.35 -12.41
CA GLY A 302 -10.90 -7.75 -11.50
C GLY A 302 -10.71 -9.12 -10.85
N THR A 303 -9.57 -9.80 -11.07
CA THR A 303 -9.28 -11.09 -10.44
C THR A 303 -8.90 -10.95 -8.96
N GLY A 304 -8.82 -12.08 -8.26
CA GLY A 304 -8.45 -12.16 -6.83
C GLY A 304 -9.63 -12.51 -5.92
N SER A 305 -10.82 -12.77 -6.48
CA SER A 305 -12.02 -13.19 -5.73
C SER A 305 -12.45 -14.62 -6.04
N GLU A 306 -11.65 -15.40 -6.75
CA GLU A 306 -12.02 -16.73 -7.28
C GLU A 306 -12.26 -17.74 -6.15
N GLU A 307 -11.41 -17.74 -5.11
CA GLU A 307 -11.59 -18.62 -3.95
C GLU A 307 -12.88 -18.31 -3.18
N MET A 308 -13.22 -17.02 -3.03
CA MET A 308 -14.48 -16.61 -2.43
C MET A 308 -15.69 -17.00 -3.28
N ALA A 309 -15.60 -16.81 -4.60
CA ALA A 309 -16.66 -17.21 -5.52
C ALA A 309 -16.89 -18.73 -5.48
N ALA A 310 -15.81 -19.51 -5.46
CA ALA A 310 -15.86 -20.96 -5.32
C ALA A 310 -16.48 -21.38 -3.99
N LEU A 311 -16.13 -20.71 -2.89
CA LEU A 311 -16.74 -20.95 -1.57
C LEU A 311 -18.25 -20.67 -1.58
N ILE A 312 -18.68 -19.54 -2.14
CA ILE A 312 -20.12 -19.20 -2.22
C ILE A 312 -20.88 -20.26 -3.03
N ALA A 313 -20.31 -20.72 -4.14
CA ALA A 313 -20.89 -21.78 -4.96
C ALA A 313 -20.96 -23.12 -4.21
N GLU A 314 -19.90 -23.49 -3.48
CA GLU A 314 -19.82 -24.73 -2.69
C GLU A 314 -20.93 -24.80 -1.63
N LEU A 315 -21.21 -23.69 -0.95
CA LEU A 315 -22.20 -23.65 0.14
C LEU A 315 -23.65 -23.76 -0.34
N ASN A 316 -23.90 -23.53 -1.63
CA ASN A 316 -25.23 -23.60 -2.25
C ASN A 316 -26.33 -22.83 -1.47
N LEU A 317 -25.99 -21.62 -1.01
CA LEU A 317 -26.88 -20.76 -0.21
C LEU A 317 -27.92 -19.98 -1.05
N GLY A 318 -28.08 -20.32 -2.33
CA GLY A 318 -28.92 -19.56 -3.27
C GLY A 318 -28.37 -18.18 -3.64
N LEU A 319 -27.08 -17.93 -3.37
CA LEU A 319 -26.36 -16.71 -3.73
C LEU A 319 -25.58 -16.92 -5.04
N GLN A 320 -25.77 -16.04 -6.02
CA GLN A 320 -24.87 -15.89 -7.16
C GLN A 320 -23.73 -14.90 -6.83
N THR A 321 -22.75 -14.78 -7.71
CA THR A 321 -21.64 -13.82 -7.59
C THR A 321 -21.57 -12.90 -8.80
N LEU A 322 -21.29 -11.62 -8.55
CA LEU A 322 -20.89 -10.67 -9.58
C LEU A 322 -19.49 -10.15 -9.23
N ILE A 323 -18.49 -10.38 -10.09
CA ILE A 323 -17.12 -9.91 -9.87
C ILE A 323 -16.89 -8.65 -10.69
N ILE A 324 -16.38 -7.59 -10.06
CA ILE A 324 -15.98 -6.35 -10.74
C ILE A 324 -14.63 -5.85 -10.22
N PRO A 325 -13.84 -5.15 -11.06
CA PRO A 325 -12.60 -4.53 -10.61
C PRO A 325 -12.86 -3.31 -9.71
N TYR A 326 -11.96 -3.09 -8.76
CA TYR A 326 -12.05 -2.03 -7.76
C TYR A 326 -12.27 -0.62 -8.33
N TYR A 327 -11.63 -0.27 -9.45
CA TYR A 327 -11.68 1.09 -10.02
C TYR A 327 -13.03 1.44 -10.66
N LEU A 328 -13.90 0.46 -10.90
CA LEU A 328 -15.27 0.71 -11.37
C LEU A 328 -16.24 0.93 -10.21
N VAL A 329 -15.89 0.53 -8.99
CA VAL A 329 -16.77 0.62 -7.84
C VAL A 329 -16.95 2.08 -7.43
N SER A 330 -18.19 2.54 -7.46
CA SER A 330 -18.61 3.81 -6.86
C SER A 330 -20.02 3.68 -6.27
N PRO A 331 -20.46 4.62 -5.42
CA PRO A 331 -21.85 4.63 -4.97
C PRO A 331 -22.86 4.73 -6.12
N GLU A 332 -22.54 5.48 -7.17
CA GLU A 332 -23.36 5.64 -8.37
C GLU A 332 -23.47 4.32 -9.14
N LEU A 333 -22.36 3.59 -9.30
CA LEU A 333 -22.36 2.28 -9.93
C LEU A 333 -23.29 1.32 -9.17
N ILE A 334 -23.15 1.24 -7.84
CA ILE A 334 -23.95 0.34 -7.01
C ILE A 334 -25.43 0.71 -7.03
N ALA A 335 -25.75 2.01 -6.93
CA ALA A 335 -27.12 2.49 -7.03
C ALA A 335 -27.74 2.26 -8.42
N GLY A 336 -26.92 2.24 -9.47
CA GLY A 336 -27.31 1.97 -10.85
C GLY A 336 -27.49 0.50 -11.20
N LEU A 337 -27.11 -0.44 -10.33
CA LEU A 337 -27.35 -1.87 -10.55
C LEU A 337 -28.85 -2.13 -10.60
N SER A 338 -29.29 -2.98 -11.55
CA SER A 338 -30.71 -3.30 -11.71
C SER A 338 -31.35 -3.93 -10.47
N ARG A 339 -30.54 -4.47 -9.57
CA ARG A 339 -30.91 -5.00 -8.25
C ARG A 339 -29.76 -4.78 -7.27
N PRO A 340 -30.02 -4.45 -5.99
CA PRO A 340 -28.96 -4.30 -4.99
C PRO A 340 -28.29 -5.65 -4.68
N PRO A 341 -26.98 -5.66 -4.40
CA PRO A 341 -26.31 -6.85 -3.87
C PRO A 341 -26.78 -7.14 -2.44
N ARG A 342 -26.70 -8.41 -2.03
CA ARG A 342 -26.93 -8.81 -0.64
C ARG A 342 -25.79 -8.41 0.28
N ALA A 343 -24.58 -8.36 -0.26
CA ALA A 343 -23.37 -7.91 0.41
C ALA A 343 -22.29 -7.55 -0.62
N ILE A 344 -21.28 -6.83 -0.15
CA ILE A 344 -20.07 -6.50 -0.87
C ILE A 344 -18.89 -7.19 -0.18
N ILE A 345 -18.04 -7.89 -0.90
CA ILE A 345 -16.83 -8.50 -0.35
C ILE A 345 -15.61 -7.97 -1.11
N LEU A 346 -14.64 -7.42 -0.37
CA LEU A 346 -13.42 -6.86 -0.93
C LEU A 346 -12.28 -7.88 -0.78
N SER A 347 -11.63 -8.23 -1.89
CA SER A 347 -10.59 -9.25 -1.89
C SER A 347 -9.28 -8.80 -1.23
N GLY A 348 -8.33 -9.72 -1.09
CA GLY A 348 -6.94 -9.37 -0.76
C GLY A 348 -6.26 -8.51 -1.83
N LEU A 349 -5.16 -7.86 -1.47
CA LEU A 349 -4.31 -7.07 -2.36
C LEU A 349 -2.85 -7.54 -2.20
N GLY A 350 -2.19 -7.84 -3.31
CA GLY A 350 -0.82 -8.39 -3.32
C GLY A 350 0.29 -7.38 -3.62
N ARG A 351 -0.03 -6.07 -3.68
CA ARG A 351 0.88 -5.00 -4.11
C ARG A 351 1.17 -4.00 -2.99
N ASP A 352 2.29 -3.29 -3.10
CA ASP A 352 2.62 -2.21 -2.17
C ASP A 352 1.81 -0.94 -2.52
N TYR A 353 1.10 -0.38 -1.55
CA TYR A 353 0.23 0.79 -1.78
C TYR A 353 0.98 2.01 -2.33
N GLU A 354 2.27 2.13 -2.00
CA GLU A 354 3.13 3.23 -2.44
C GLU A 354 3.34 3.24 -3.97
N THR A 355 3.12 2.12 -4.66
CA THR A 355 3.22 2.00 -6.12
C THR A 355 1.86 1.97 -6.82
N LEU A 356 0.75 2.13 -6.08
CA LEU A 356 -0.59 2.12 -6.65
C LEU A 356 -1.11 3.52 -6.94
N PRO A 357 -1.91 3.72 -8.00
CA PRO A 357 -2.66 4.95 -8.23
C PRO A 357 -3.85 4.98 -7.28
N MET A 358 -3.62 5.33 -6.01
CA MET A 358 -4.64 5.24 -4.95
C MET A 358 -5.95 5.98 -5.26
N PHE A 359 -5.93 7.00 -6.13
CA PHE A 359 -7.16 7.68 -6.57
C PHE A 359 -8.15 6.77 -7.32
N GLU A 360 -7.71 5.65 -7.88
CA GLU A 360 -8.59 4.64 -8.48
C GLU A 360 -9.47 3.94 -7.44
N PHE A 361 -9.05 3.91 -6.17
CA PHE A 361 -9.82 3.31 -5.09
C PHE A 361 -10.86 4.26 -4.50
N ASN A 362 -10.85 5.55 -4.85
CA ASN A 362 -11.68 6.57 -4.19
C ASN A 362 -13.18 6.21 -4.18
N GLY A 363 -13.72 5.71 -5.30
CA GLY A 363 -15.12 5.30 -5.36
C GLY A 363 -15.43 4.14 -4.41
N LEU A 364 -14.52 3.16 -4.30
CA LEU A 364 -14.63 2.08 -3.34
C LEU A 364 -14.52 2.57 -1.89
N LEU A 365 -13.61 3.51 -1.61
CA LEU A 365 -13.46 4.12 -0.28
C LEU A 365 -14.73 4.89 0.13
N GLU A 366 -15.41 5.52 -0.82
CA GLU A 366 -16.70 6.16 -0.57
C GLU A 366 -17.80 5.14 -0.24
N VAL A 367 -17.84 4.01 -0.95
CA VAL A 367 -18.75 2.89 -0.64
C VAL A 367 -18.51 2.34 0.77
N ILE A 368 -17.24 2.19 1.17
CA ILE A 368 -16.86 1.80 2.53
C ILE A 368 -17.38 2.82 3.56
N ARG A 369 -17.13 4.11 3.32
CA ARG A 369 -17.54 5.19 4.23
C ARG A 369 -19.05 5.31 4.36
N ARG A 370 -19.82 5.12 3.29
CA ARG A 370 -21.29 5.07 3.37
C ARG A 370 -21.74 3.86 4.18
N GLY A 371 -21.24 2.68 3.81
CA GLY A 371 -21.53 1.40 4.48
C GLY A 371 -23.03 1.06 4.48
N ASP A 372 -23.70 1.39 3.37
CA ASP A 372 -25.12 1.13 3.14
C ASP A 372 -25.45 -0.36 2.97
N TYR A 373 -24.42 -1.19 2.74
CA TYR A 373 -24.55 -2.63 2.49
C TYR A 373 -23.68 -3.42 3.48
N PRO A 374 -24.08 -4.66 3.83
CA PRO A 374 -23.18 -5.59 4.49
C PRO A 374 -21.87 -5.72 3.71
N LEU A 375 -20.74 -5.49 4.38
CA LEU A 375 -19.44 -5.43 3.75
C LEU A 375 -18.42 -6.26 4.52
N LEU A 376 -17.69 -7.13 3.83
CA LEU A 376 -16.53 -7.83 4.37
C LEU A 376 -15.26 -7.47 3.61
N GLY A 377 -14.29 -6.84 4.28
CA GLY A 377 -12.96 -6.62 3.74
C GLY A 377 -11.99 -7.73 4.15
N ILE A 378 -11.28 -8.34 3.20
CA ILE A 378 -10.33 -9.43 3.46
C ILE A 378 -8.91 -8.98 3.13
N CYS A 379 -7.97 -9.13 4.05
CA CYS A 379 -6.56 -8.74 3.91
C CYS A 379 -6.39 -7.29 3.39
N GLY A 380 -6.15 -7.09 2.10
CA GLY A 380 -6.11 -5.77 1.46
C GLY A 380 -7.45 -5.04 1.57
N GLY A 381 -8.57 -5.74 1.42
CA GLY A 381 -9.90 -5.22 1.69
C GLY A 381 -10.10 -4.77 3.14
N HIS A 382 -9.56 -5.51 4.11
CA HIS A 382 -9.57 -5.14 5.53
C HIS A 382 -8.76 -3.87 5.78
N GLN A 383 -7.60 -3.75 5.13
CA GLN A 383 -6.74 -2.57 5.18
C GLN A 383 -7.42 -1.35 4.55
N LEU A 384 -8.14 -1.53 3.44
CA LEU A 384 -8.92 -0.45 2.81
C LEU A 384 -10.01 0.12 3.72
N LEU A 385 -10.56 -0.65 4.67
CA LEU A 385 -11.50 -0.14 5.67
C LEU A 385 -10.85 0.93 6.57
N ALA A 386 -9.59 0.73 6.96
CA ALA A 386 -8.85 1.73 7.71
C ALA A 386 -8.35 2.87 6.84
N MET A 387 -7.91 2.58 5.60
CA MET A 387 -7.46 3.60 4.67
C MET A 387 -8.58 4.57 4.27
N ALA A 388 -9.84 4.14 4.26
CA ALA A 388 -10.99 5.01 4.00
C ALA A 388 -11.11 6.19 5.01
N GLU A 389 -10.52 6.04 6.20
CA GLU A 389 -10.42 7.07 7.23
C GLU A 389 -9.06 7.78 7.26
N GLY A 390 -8.05 7.21 6.59
CA GLY A 390 -6.72 7.79 6.47
C GLY A 390 -5.70 6.80 5.90
N TYR A 391 -5.10 7.13 4.75
CA TYR A 391 -4.19 6.21 4.02
C TYR A 391 -3.04 5.66 4.88
N THR A 392 -2.49 6.47 5.77
CA THR A 392 -1.38 6.08 6.64
C THR A 392 -1.80 5.28 7.88
N PHE A 393 -3.10 5.01 8.09
CA PHE A 393 -3.54 4.11 9.16
C PHE A 393 -3.13 2.65 8.92
N VAL A 394 -2.67 2.36 7.71
CA VAL A 394 -2.07 1.11 7.31
C VAL A 394 -0.60 1.34 6.96
N ARG A 395 0.27 0.40 7.34
CA ARG A 395 1.73 0.48 7.13
C ARG A 395 2.33 -0.87 6.79
N ARG A 396 3.55 -0.90 6.28
CA ARG A 396 4.32 -2.15 6.15
C ARG A 396 4.78 -2.62 7.52
N MET A 397 4.76 -3.94 7.73
CA MET A 397 5.16 -4.57 9.01
C MET A 397 6.61 -5.05 9.07
N GLY A 398 7.32 -4.98 7.94
CA GLY A 398 8.66 -5.55 7.80
C GLY A 398 8.57 -7.00 7.35
N GLN A 399 8.77 -7.95 8.26
CA GLN A 399 8.56 -9.37 7.96
C GLN A 399 7.07 -9.65 7.78
N GLY A 400 6.68 -10.06 6.57
CA GLY A 400 5.30 -10.48 6.28
C GLY A 400 4.97 -11.87 6.83
N PHE A 401 3.68 -12.15 6.93
CA PHE A 401 3.15 -13.47 7.27
C PHE A 401 2.64 -14.18 6.02
N TYR A 402 3.17 -15.38 5.79
CA TYR A 402 2.75 -16.28 4.71
C TYR A 402 2.41 -17.65 5.29
N LEU A 403 1.23 -17.76 5.87
CA LEU A 403 0.73 -18.94 6.58
C LEU A 403 -0.30 -19.66 5.71
N GLU A 404 0.16 -20.63 4.92
CA GLU A 404 -0.70 -21.46 4.05
C GLU A 404 -0.74 -22.93 4.48
N THR A 405 0.18 -23.32 5.36
CA THR A 405 0.31 -24.67 5.90
C THR A 405 0.58 -24.66 7.41
N LEU A 406 0.41 -25.81 8.06
CA LEU A 406 0.84 -25.99 9.45
C LEU A 406 2.36 -25.80 9.63
N ALA A 407 3.16 -26.12 8.61
CA ALA A 407 4.61 -25.92 8.67
C ALA A 407 4.97 -24.44 8.74
N ASP A 408 4.26 -23.58 8.02
CA ASP A 408 4.50 -22.13 8.02
C ASP A 408 4.30 -21.50 9.40
N ILE A 409 3.26 -21.95 10.12
CA ILE A 409 2.99 -21.51 11.50
C ILE A 409 4.19 -21.80 12.40
N LEU A 410 4.74 -23.01 12.29
CA LEU A 410 5.90 -23.42 13.09
C LEU A 410 7.17 -22.68 12.68
N MET A 411 7.41 -22.53 11.37
CA MET A 411 8.62 -21.88 10.84
C MET A 411 8.66 -20.38 11.13
N GLN A 412 7.52 -19.70 11.07
CA GLN A 412 7.41 -18.26 11.36
C GLN A 412 7.09 -17.97 12.83
N ALA A 413 6.96 -19.01 13.67
CA ALA A 413 6.54 -18.90 15.07
C ALA A 413 5.29 -18.02 15.24
N ALA A 414 4.30 -18.21 14.35
CA ALA A 414 3.14 -17.33 14.27
C ALA A 414 2.30 -17.40 15.55
N GLU A 415 1.97 -16.23 16.08
CA GLU A 415 1.07 -16.11 17.23
C GLU A 415 -0.37 -16.44 16.80
N PRO A 416 -1.12 -17.21 17.61
CA PRO A 416 -2.52 -17.48 17.31
C PRO A 416 -3.37 -16.22 17.50
N ILE A 417 -4.48 -16.15 16.78
CA ILE A 417 -5.45 -15.05 16.84
C ILE A 417 -6.29 -15.19 18.11
N THR A 418 -6.26 -14.18 18.96
CA THR A 418 -7.03 -14.11 20.19
C THR A 418 -8.28 -13.25 19.99
N ILE A 419 -9.45 -13.82 20.30
CA ILE A 419 -10.71 -13.08 20.36
C ILE A 419 -10.72 -12.25 21.65
N ILE A 420 -10.84 -10.94 21.52
CA ILE A 420 -10.85 -10.00 22.65
C ILE A 420 -12.25 -9.43 22.93
N LYS A 421 -13.16 -9.52 21.97
CA LYS A 421 -14.57 -9.14 22.14
C LYS A 421 -15.48 -10.14 21.43
N PRO A 422 -16.57 -10.62 22.08
CA PRO A 422 -17.51 -11.53 21.44
C PRO A 422 -18.31 -10.84 20.33
N ASP A 423 -18.63 -11.58 19.27
CA ASP A 423 -19.49 -11.14 18.17
C ASP A 423 -20.18 -12.36 17.54
N PRO A 424 -21.41 -12.24 17.00
CA PRO A 424 -22.09 -13.34 16.33
C PRO A 424 -21.26 -14.03 15.23
N LEU A 425 -20.43 -13.29 14.48
CA LEU A 425 -19.61 -13.88 13.43
C LEU A 425 -18.46 -14.74 13.99
N LEU A 426 -18.12 -14.58 15.27
CA LEU A 426 -17.06 -15.34 15.96
C LEU A 426 -17.58 -16.57 16.70
N VAL A 427 -18.89 -16.82 16.69
CA VAL A 427 -19.49 -17.98 17.39
C VAL A 427 -18.96 -19.29 16.82
N GLY A 428 -18.53 -20.19 17.72
CA GLY A 428 -18.01 -21.51 17.40
C GLY A 428 -16.50 -21.56 17.15
N LEU A 429 -15.83 -20.40 17.02
CA LEU A 429 -14.36 -20.36 16.97
C LEU A 429 -13.76 -20.67 18.34
N PRO A 430 -12.69 -21.49 18.42
CA PRO A 430 -11.88 -21.57 19.63
C PRO A 430 -11.16 -20.24 19.89
N ASN A 431 -10.79 -19.98 21.14
CA ASN A 431 -10.03 -18.80 21.51
C ASN A 431 -8.80 -19.20 22.33
N PRO A 432 -7.56 -19.07 21.80
CA PRO A 432 -7.23 -18.50 20.49
C PRO A 432 -7.37 -19.51 19.33
N PHE A 433 -7.27 -19.06 18.07
CA PHE A 433 -7.35 -19.89 16.86
C PHE A 433 -6.28 -19.53 15.81
N TYR A 434 -6.08 -20.40 14.82
CA TYR A 434 -5.22 -20.14 13.66
C TYR A 434 -6.04 -19.97 12.39
N ALA A 435 -5.56 -19.12 11.49
CA ALA A 435 -6.16 -18.85 10.19
C ALA A 435 -5.09 -18.60 9.13
N ALA A 436 -5.44 -18.76 7.85
CA ALA A 436 -4.53 -18.50 6.74
C ALA A 436 -4.20 -16.99 6.64
N GLN A 437 -2.93 -16.63 6.49
CA GLN A 437 -2.48 -15.23 6.45
C GLN A 437 -1.50 -15.02 5.29
N LEU A 438 -1.70 -13.97 4.50
CA LEU A 438 -0.86 -13.63 3.34
C LEU A 438 -0.69 -12.11 3.24
N HIS A 439 0.10 -11.52 4.13
CA HIS A 439 0.23 -10.06 4.18
C HIS A 439 1.59 -9.57 4.66
N ARG A 440 1.94 -8.39 4.18
CA ARG A 440 3.14 -7.62 4.57
C ARG A 440 2.81 -6.19 5.01
N TRP A 441 1.51 -5.91 5.13
CA TRP A 441 0.90 -4.65 5.55
C TRP A 441 -0.08 -4.95 6.67
N GLU A 442 -0.27 -4.00 7.58
CA GLU A 442 -1.20 -4.13 8.70
C GLU A 442 -1.90 -2.81 8.99
N ILE A 443 -3.09 -2.88 9.59
CA ILE A 443 -3.69 -1.73 10.27
C ILE A 443 -2.83 -1.39 11.49
N ALA A 444 -2.22 -0.21 11.46
CA ALA A 444 -1.45 0.35 12.57
C ALA A 444 -2.28 1.30 13.45
N VAL A 445 -3.31 1.90 12.87
CA VAL A 445 -4.26 2.76 13.58
C VAL A 445 -5.66 2.24 13.31
N THR A 446 -6.30 1.63 14.30
CA THR A 446 -7.71 1.28 14.20
C THR A 446 -8.54 2.57 14.20
N PRO A 447 -9.37 2.84 13.17
CA PRO A 447 -10.20 4.04 13.16
C PRO A 447 -11.22 4.04 14.30
N THR A 448 -11.62 5.22 14.76
CA THR A 448 -12.48 5.39 15.94
C THR A 448 -13.87 4.78 15.76
N ASP A 449 -14.40 4.77 14.54
CA ASP A 449 -15.71 4.21 14.20
C ASP A 449 -15.71 2.68 14.11
N TYR A 450 -14.54 2.06 14.30
CA TYR A 450 -14.38 0.62 14.35
C TYR A 450 -14.05 0.16 15.76
N GLU A 451 -14.43 -1.08 16.05
CA GLU A 451 -14.03 -1.83 17.22
C GLU A 451 -13.16 -3.02 16.83
N LEU A 452 -12.12 -3.28 17.64
CA LEU A 452 -11.25 -4.43 17.51
C LEU A 452 -11.91 -5.65 18.19
N LEU A 453 -12.15 -6.71 17.41
CA LEU A 453 -12.79 -7.93 17.91
C LEU A 453 -11.79 -9.06 18.17
N ALA A 454 -10.73 -9.15 17.36
CA ALA A 454 -9.67 -10.13 17.53
C ALA A 454 -8.31 -9.59 17.09
N ARG A 455 -7.23 -10.10 17.68
CA ARG A 455 -5.86 -9.68 17.39
C ARG A 455 -4.85 -10.82 17.54
N SER A 456 -3.73 -10.69 16.84
CA SER A 456 -2.48 -11.40 17.07
C SER A 456 -1.41 -10.32 17.40
N SER A 457 -0.20 -10.46 16.88
CA SER A 457 0.73 -9.33 16.71
C SER A 457 0.17 -8.22 15.80
N CYS A 458 -0.90 -8.50 15.05
CA CYS A 458 -1.61 -7.57 14.16
C CYS A 458 -3.07 -7.37 14.61
N VAL A 459 -3.72 -6.33 14.08
CA VAL A 459 -5.18 -6.19 14.10
C VAL A 459 -5.77 -7.25 13.16
N GLU A 460 -6.56 -8.20 13.70
CA GLU A 460 -7.02 -9.37 12.91
C GLU A 460 -8.48 -9.26 12.50
N VAL A 461 -9.35 -8.74 13.37
CA VAL A 461 -10.77 -8.54 13.07
C VAL A 461 -11.23 -7.19 13.59
N ILE A 462 -11.82 -6.38 12.70
CA ILE A 462 -12.51 -5.14 13.06
C ILE A 462 -13.96 -5.18 12.61
N LYS A 463 -14.80 -4.41 13.30
CA LYS A 463 -16.21 -4.20 12.97
C LYS A 463 -16.55 -2.72 13.10
N HIS A 464 -17.32 -2.18 12.17
CA HIS A 464 -17.86 -0.83 12.30
C HIS A 464 -18.93 -0.79 13.39
N ARG A 465 -18.89 0.21 14.27
CA ARG A 465 -19.75 0.29 15.47
C ARG A 465 -21.25 0.34 15.17
N SER A 466 -21.62 0.96 14.05
CA SER A 466 -23.02 1.20 13.68
C SER A 466 -23.45 0.65 12.31
N LYS A 467 -22.55 0.03 11.55
CA LYS A 467 -22.81 -0.42 10.17
C LYS A 467 -22.44 -1.89 10.05
N PRO A 468 -23.04 -2.66 9.11
CA PRO A 468 -22.75 -4.07 8.91
C PRO A 468 -21.42 -4.30 8.16
N VAL A 469 -20.36 -3.59 8.57
CA VAL A 469 -19.05 -3.58 7.93
C VAL A 469 -18.05 -4.30 8.85
N TYR A 470 -17.43 -5.34 8.32
CA TYR A 470 -16.43 -6.15 9.01
C TYR A 470 -15.17 -6.24 8.15
N GLY A 471 -14.03 -6.46 8.80
CA GLY A 471 -12.81 -6.82 8.08
C GLY A 471 -11.99 -7.85 8.80
N THR A 472 -11.35 -8.74 8.05
CA THR A 472 -10.42 -9.76 8.54
C THR A 472 -9.06 -9.61 7.87
N GLN A 473 -7.97 -9.58 8.64
CA GLN A 473 -6.62 -9.58 8.08
C GLN A 473 -6.26 -10.97 7.50
N PHE A 474 -6.79 -12.03 8.09
CA PHE A 474 -6.69 -13.40 7.60
C PHE A 474 -7.65 -13.69 6.43
N HIS A 475 -7.35 -14.75 5.69
CA HIS A 475 -8.10 -15.26 4.54
C HIS A 475 -9.02 -16.42 4.95
N GLY A 476 -10.26 -16.13 5.37
CA GLY A 476 -11.24 -17.16 5.74
C GLY A 476 -11.79 -17.94 4.53
N GLU A 477 -11.69 -17.39 3.33
CA GLU A 477 -12.08 -18.04 2.08
C GLU A 477 -11.19 -19.23 1.70
N LYS A 478 -9.94 -19.28 2.21
CA LYS A 478 -8.99 -20.35 1.91
C LYS A 478 -9.39 -21.68 2.49
N ASN A 479 -9.40 -22.71 1.65
CA ASN A 479 -9.72 -24.08 2.05
C ASN A 479 -8.46 -24.87 2.43
N THR A 480 -7.93 -24.60 3.62
CA THR A 480 -6.79 -25.34 4.19
C THR A 480 -7.14 -25.91 5.57
N ALA A 481 -6.63 -27.10 5.89
CA ALA A 481 -7.11 -27.88 7.04
C ALA A 481 -6.95 -27.20 8.41
N PHE A 482 -5.97 -26.31 8.56
CA PHE A 482 -5.74 -25.57 9.81
C PHE A 482 -6.53 -24.25 9.90
N ASN A 483 -7.17 -23.81 8.80
CA ASN A 483 -7.80 -22.49 8.70
C ASN A 483 -9.14 -22.46 9.44
N VAL A 484 -9.08 -22.40 10.77
CA VAL A 484 -10.28 -22.31 11.62
C VAL A 484 -11.02 -20.99 11.37
N GLY A 485 -10.31 -19.93 10.95
CA GLY A 485 -10.88 -18.65 10.53
C GLY A 485 -11.91 -18.75 9.40
N ARG A 486 -11.94 -19.86 8.63
CA ARG A 486 -12.98 -20.11 7.63
C ARG A 486 -14.39 -20.05 8.21
N LEU A 487 -14.58 -20.46 9.47
CA LEU A 487 -15.90 -20.41 10.11
C LEU A 487 -16.46 -18.99 10.24
N PHE A 488 -15.60 -17.97 10.41
CA PHE A 488 -16.02 -16.57 10.42
C PHE A 488 -16.70 -16.19 9.09
N THR A 489 -16.04 -16.49 7.98
CA THR A 489 -16.55 -16.24 6.63
C THR A 489 -17.85 -17.02 6.37
N LEU A 490 -17.93 -18.27 6.84
CA LEU A 490 -19.16 -19.07 6.73
C LEU A 490 -20.33 -18.44 7.49
N ASN A 491 -20.10 -17.93 8.71
CA ASN A 491 -21.13 -17.24 9.49
C ASN A 491 -21.61 -15.98 8.76
N PHE A 492 -20.69 -15.18 8.22
CA PHE A 492 -21.03 -14.00 7.43
C PHE A 492 -21.91 -14.34 6.22
N LEU A 493 -21.51 -15.32 5.41
CA LEU A 493 -22.25 -15.74 4.21
C LEU A 493 -23.64 -16.31 4.55
N ARG A 494 -23.78 -17.05 5.66
CA ARG A 494 -25.06 -17.58 6.12
C ARG A 494 -26.02 -16.46 6.54
N ASN A 495 -25.54 -15.46 7.28
CA ASN A 495 -26.36 -14.32 7.67
C ASN A 495 -26.86 -13.54 6.45
N ILE A 496 -25.98 -13.29 5.48
CA ILE A 496 -26.34 -12.62 4.22
C ILE A 496 -27.40 -13.41 3.44
N ALA A 497 -27.27 -14.73 3.37
CA ALA A 497 -28.23 -15.59 2.71
C ALA A 497 -29.59 -15.58 3.41
N ALA A 498 -29.61 -15.49 4.75
CA ALA A 498 -30.81 -15.34 5.56
C ALA A 498 -31.42 -13.92 5.46
N GLY A 499 -30.66 -12.93 4.99
CA GLY A 499 -31.08 -11.53 4.92
C GLY A 499 -30.92 -10.77 6.23
N GLU A 500 -30.00 -11.23 7.09
CA GLU A 500 -29.67 -10.68 8.42
C GLU A 500 -28.47 -9.74 8.40
#